data_AF-A0A6L9Z381-F1
#
_entry.id   AF-A0A6L9Z381-F1
#
_cell.length_a   1.000
_cell.length_b   1.000
_cell.length_c   1.000
_cell.angle_alpha   90.00
_cell.angle_beta   90.00
_cell.angle_gamma   90.00
#
_symmetry.space_group_name_H-M   'P 1'
#
loop_
_entity.id
_entity.type
_entity.pdbx_description
1 polymer ?
#
loop_
_entity_poly.entity_id
_entity_poly.type
_entity_poly.pdbx_seq_one_letter_code
_entity_poly.pdbx_strand_id
1 'polypeptide(L)' 'NLYGNQVEILGPCRIVYQPDNPLDCGARLWIETFSDIHFIGGSFPATA' A
#
# COMPACT_ATOMS: atom_id res chain seq x y z
N ASN A 1 1.48 7.22 -10.40
CA ASN A 1 1.48 6.17 -9.36
C ASN A 1 2.64 5.23 -9.58
N LEU A 2 3.30 4.82 -8.49
CA LEU A 2 4.21 3.68 -8.50
C LEU A 2 3.35 2.41 -8.40
N TYR A 3 3.68 1.40 -9.20
CA TYR A 3 2.92 0.17 -9.26
C TYR A 3 3.83 -0.99 -8.85
N GLY A 4 3.40 -1.73 -7.83
CA GLY A 4 4.01 -2.99 -7.43
C GLY A 4 2.96 -4.09 -7.53
N ASN A 5 3.36 -5.26 -8.02
CA ASN A 5 2.45 -6.40 -8.12
C ASN A 5 2.32 -7.15 -6.79
N GLN A 6 3.32 -7.02 -5.92
CA GLN A 6 3.37 -7.69 -4.62
C GLN A 6 4.22 -6.89 -3.62
N VAL A 7 3.76 -6.88 -2.37
CA VAL A 7 4.40 -6.24 -1.22
C VAL A 7 4.23 -7.12 0.00
N GLU A 8 5.25 -7.22 0.83
CA GLU A 8 5.23 -7.83 2.15
C GLU A 8 5.32 -6.74 3.23
N ILE A 9 4.46 -6.84 4.25
CA ILE A 9 4.44 -5.92 5.40
C ILE A 9 5.03 -6.68 6.58
N LEU A 10 6.16 -6.20 7.11
CA LEU A 10 6.94 -6.91 8.13
C LEU A 10 6.43 -6.68 9.56
N GLY A 11 5.21 -6.21 9.71
CA GLY A 11 4.64 -5.84 11.00
C GLY A 11 3.13 -5.62 10.95
N PRO A 12 2.53 -5.08 12.02
CA PRO A 12 1.11 -4.85 12.09
C PRO A 12 0.62 -3.93 10.98
N CYS A 13 -0.59 -4.21 10.49
CA CYS A 13 -1.31 -3.35 9.56
C CYS A 13 -2.81 -3.40 9.85
N ARG A 14 -3.52 -2.41 9.31
CA ARG A 14 -4.98 -2.35 9.33
C ARG A 14 -5.50 -2.36 7.91
N ILE A 15 -6.46 -3.24 7.65
CA ILE A 15 -7.25 -3.20 6.44
C ILE A 15 -8.45 -2.29 6.71
N VAL A 16 -8.62 -1.24 5.92
CA VAL A 16 -9.74 -0.30 6.05
C VAL A 16 -10.67 -0.48 4.86
N TYR A 17 -11.92 -0.81 5.16
CA TYR A 17 -13.00 -0.88 4.18
C TYR A 17 -13.98 0.27 4.43
N GLN A 18 -14.14 1.17 3.45
CA GLN A 18 -15.00 2.33 3.54
C GLN A 18 -15.74 2.55 2.20
N PRO A 19 -16.85 1.83 1.97
CA PRO A 19 -17.57 1.89 0.72
C PRO A 19 -18.29 3.23 0.52
N ASP A 20 -18.92 3.80 1.55
CA ASP A 20 -19.82 4.95 1.38
C ASP A 20 -19.10 6.30 1.33
N ASN A 21 -17.87 6.37 1.87
CA ASN A 21 -17.04 7.57 1.89
C ASN A 21 -15.59 7.22 1.52
N PRO A 22 -15.31 6.96 0.23
CA PRO A 22 -13.98 6.60 -0.23
C PRO A 22 -12.98 7.74 -0.06
N LEU A 23 -11.68 7.41 -0.13
CA LEU A 23 -10.62 8.43 -0.23
C LEU A 23 -10.78 9.23 -1.54
N ASP A 24 -10.17 10.41 -1.61
CA ASP A 24 -10.21 11.28 -2.80
C ASP A 24 -9.74 10.59 -4.08
N CYS A 25 -8.87 9.58 -3.96
CA CYS A 25 -8.42 8.73 -5.07
C CYS A 25 -9.44 7.67 -5.53
N GLY A 26 -10.60 7.60 -4.89
CA GLY A 26 -11.67 6.64 -5.15
C GLY A 26 -11.50 5.27 -4.48
N ALA A 27 -10.43 5.06 -3.71
CA ALA A 27 -10.20 3.79 -3.01
C ALA A 27 -11.26 3.56 -1.92
N ARG A 28 -11.89 2.37 -1.96
CA ARG A 28 -12.87 1.90 -0.97
C ARG A 28 -12.30 0.85 -0.02
N LEU A 29 -11.13 0.31 -0.36
CA LEU A 29 -10.39 -0.67 0.42
C LEU A 29 -8.91 -0.33 0.30
N TRP A 30 -8.23 -0.20 1.44
CA TRP A 30 -6.79 0.03 1.49
C TRP A 30 -6.18 -0.57 2.76
N ILE A 31 -4.85 -0.50 2.83
CA ILE A 31 -4.06 -0.98 3.96
C ILE A 31 -3.30 0.21 4.54
N GLU A 32 -3.34 0.36 5.86
CA GLU A 32 -2.57 1.36 6.62
C GLU A 32 -1.55 0.65 7.49
N THR A 33 -0.31 1.13 7.49
CA THR A 33 0.77 0.59 8.32
C THR A 33 1.84 1.64 8.58
N PHE A 34 2.50 1.54 9.74
CA PHE A 34 3.77 2.23 10.05
C PHE A 34 4.96 1.25 10.01
N SER A 35 4.71 -0.01 9.68
CA SER A 35 5.73 -1.06 9.61
C SER A 35 6.50 -0.99 8.30
N ASP A 36 7.71 -1.54 8.31
CA ASP A 36 8.53 -1.65 7.10
C ASP A 36 7.83 -2.49 6.03
N ILE A 37 8.00 -2.07 4.78
CA ILE A 37 7.44 -2.74 3.60
C ILE A 37 8.56 -3.19 2.67
N HIS A 38 8.44 -4.42 2.17
CA HIS A 38 9.31 -4.99 1.16
C HIS A 38 8.54 -5.18 -0.14
N PHE A 39 9.02 -4.59 -1.23
CA PHE A 39 8.44 -4.81 -2.55
C PHE A 39 9.04 -6.06 -3.17
N ILE A 40 8.18 -6.97 -3.62
CA ILE A 40 8.60 -8.23 -4.21
C ILE A 40 8.48 -8.10 -5.74
N GLY A 41 9.59 -8.33 -6.44
CA GLY A 41 9.62 -8.39 -7.90
C GLY A 41 9.60 -7.04 -8.63
N GLY A 42 9.76 -5.93 -7.92
CA GLY A 42 9.97 -4.60 -8.51
C GLY A 42 11.28 -4.00 -8.03
N SER A 43 12.18 -3.64 -8.94
CA SER A 43 13.30 -2.75 -8.63
C SER A 43 12.81 -1.32 -8.69
N PHE A 44 12.78 -0.61 -7.57
CA PHE A 44 12.74 0.85 -7.66
C PHE A 44 14.07 1.33 -8.22
N PRO A 45 14.08 2.30 -9.14
CA PRO A 45 15.27 3.13 -9.25
C PRO A 45 15.49 3.76 -7.86
N ALA A 46 16.62 3.45 -7.23
CA ALA A 46 17.05 4.20 -6.08
C ALA A 46 17.18 5.67 -6.52
N THR A 47 16.37 6.54 -5.91
CA THR A 47 16.36 8.01 -6.00
C THR A 47 15.95 8.70 -7.31
N ALA A 48 15.09 9.70 -7.14
CA ALA A 48 15.44 11.10 -7.41
C ALA A 48 15.12 11.91 -6.15
#